data_AF-A0A0B8NKD3-F1
#
_entry.id   AF-A0A0B8NKD3-F1
#
_cell.length_a   1.000
_cell.length_b   1.000
_cell.length_c   1.000
_cell.angle_alpha   90.00
_cell.angle_beta   90.00
_cell.angle_gamma   90.00
#
_symmetry.space_group_name_H-M   'P 1'
#
loop_
_entity.id
_entity.type
_entity.pdbx_description
1 polymer ?
#
loop_
_entity_poly.entity_id
_entity_poly.type
_entity_poly.pdbx_seq_one_letter_code
_entity_poly.pdbx_strand_id
1 'polypeptide(L)'
;MSDILNHLAYLHGKPSAKAKLKVEPEHFIVKEDLGFEFTGSGEHLMLKIRKTGENTSFVANELAKFLGVKSKDVSWAGLKDRHAVTEQWLSVHLPKGDVPDLSLFSKLHPSVEILESSRHNKKLRPGDLQGNFFEITLTEVSDITEVESRLQKVSELGVPNYYGEQRFGRNGNNVSEAGRWGRENVRTRNQNKRSLYLSAARSWIFNQIVSNRIEQSCFATPIEGDIVMLNGKPQPFEQEFDAITATLAGDNELPIKWQRVLLSKRWWILNQT
;
A
#
# COMPACT_ATOMS: atom_id res chain seq x y z
N MET A 1 8.16 20.64 9.37
CA MET A 1 8.08 19.28 9.93
C MET A 1 9.45 18.66 9.73
N SER A 2 10.10 18.17 10.81
CA SER A 2 11.35 17.43 10.66
C SER A 2 11.01 16.10 10.01
N ASP A 3 11.28 15.98 8.72
CA ASP A 3 11.15 14.69 8.07
C ASP A 3 12.29 13.80 8.59
N ILE A 4 11.90 12.81 9.41
CA ILE A 4 12.83 11.93 10.13
C ILE A 4 13.57 10.97 9.20
N LEU A 5 13.22 10.96 7.91
CA LEU A 5 13.78 10.10 6.87
C LEU A 5 14.66 10.88 5.88
N ASN A 6 14.79 12.19 6.03
CA ASN A 6 15.59 13.05 5.14
C ASN A 6 17.06 12.63 5.00
N HIS A 7 17.61 11.89 5.96
CA HIS A 7 18.99 11.40 5.92
C HIS A 7 19.15 10.10 5.11
N LEU A 8 18.06 9.44 4.72
CA LEU A 8 18.15 8.20 3.94
C LEU A 8 18.64 8.48 2.52
N ALA A 9 19.46 7.55 2.01
CA ALA A 9 20.05 7.64 0.67
C ALA A 9 18.99 7.45 -0.43
N TYR A 10 19.19 8.17 -1.53
CA TYR A 10 18.33 8.13 -2.72
C TYR A 10 19.01 7.34 -3.83
N LEU A 11 18.41 6.22 -4.26
CA LEU A 11 18.96 5.39 -5.35
C LEU A 11 19.21 6.18 -6.64
N HIS A 12 18.28 7.07 -7.01
CA HIS A 12 18.35 7.89 -8.22
C HIS A 12 18.80 9.33 -7.96
N GLY A 13 19.58 9.55 -6.89
CA GLY A 13 19.98 10.89 -6.42
C GLY A 13 18.83 11.68 -5.79
N LYS A 14 19.11 12.75 -5.04
CA LYS A 14 18.04 13.56 -4.46
C LYS A 14 17.25 14.29 -5.55
N PRO A 15 15.90 14.23 -5.59
CA PRO A 15 15.12 14.96 -6.59
C PRO A 15 15.39 16.46 -6.52
N SER A 16 15.58 17.09 -7.68
CA SER A 16 15.66 18.57 -7.80
C SER A 16 14.29 19.19 -8.06
N ALA A 17 13.37 18.45 -8.71
CA ALA A 17 12.00 18.87 -8.89
C ALA A 17 11.19 18.80 -7.59
N LYS A 18 10.18 19.66 -7.49
CA LYS A 18 9.18 19.68 -6.43
C LYS A 18 7.80 19.51 -7.05
N ALA A 19 6.90 18.89 -6.30
CA ALA A 19 5.50 18.79 -6.65
C ALA A 19 4.67 18.71 -5.37
N LYS A 20 3.37 18.98 -5.48
CA LYS A 20 2.40 18.71 -4.44
C LYS A 20 1.74 17.36 -4.67
N LEU A 21 1.58 16.61 -3.57
CA LEU A 21 0.94 15.31 -3.53
C LEU A 21 -0.31 15.40 -2.64
N LYS A 22 -1.38 14.66 -2.98
CA LYS A 22 -2.63 14.61 -2.19
C LYS A 22 -3.24 15.99 -1.93
N VAL A 23 -3.22 16.88 -2.93
CA VAL A 23 -3.90 18.18 -2.84
C VAL A 23 -5.43 17.99 -2.76
N GLU A 24 -5.94 17.02 -3.51
CA GLU A 24 -7.34 16.59 -3.50
C GLU A 24 -7.38 15.07 -3.33
N PRO A 25 -8.44 14.48 -2.75
CA PRO A 25 -8.57 13.02 -2.62
C PRO A 25 -8.41 12.27 -3.95
N GLU A 26 -8.92 12.86 -5.05
CA GLU A 26 -8.89 12.32 -6.41
C GLU A 26 -7.47 12.28 -7.00
N HIS A 27 -6.53 13.05 -6.44
CA HIS A 27 -5.12 12.98 -6.82
C HIS A 27 -4.40 11.75 -6.25
N PHE A 28 -5.06 10.96 -5.41
CA PHE A 28 -4.49 9.75 -4.84
C PHE A 28 -5.54 8.65 -4.80
N ILE A 29 -5.57 7.87 -5.88
CA ILE A 29 -6.51 6.76 -6.05
C ILE A 29 -5.80 5.46 -5.71
N VAL A 30 -6.41 4.66 -4.85
CA VAL A 30 -5.91 3.33 -4.46
C VAL A 30 -6.96 2.29 -4.78
N LYS A 31 -6.63 1.31 -5.62
CA LYS A 31 -7.52 0.19 -5.97
C LYS A 31 -6.93 -1.11 -5.42
N GLU A 32 -7.65 -1.76 -4.52
CA GLU A 32 -7.22 -3.02 -3.90
C GLU A 32 -7.22 -4.18 -4.89
N ASP A 33 -6.16 -4.97 -4.84
CA ASP A 33 -6.03 -6.23 -5.57
C ASP A 33 -5.94 -7.39 -4.57
N LEU A 34 -6.95 -8.26 -4.60
CA LEU A 34 -6.97 -9.44 -3.74
C LEU A 34 -6.06 -10.56 -4.27
N GLY A 35 -5.79 -10.59 -5.57
CA GLY A 35 -5.03 -11.67 -6.22
C GLY A 35 -5.80 -12.98 -6.38
N PHE A 36 -7.12 -12.98 -6.14
CA PHE A 36 -7.97 -14.15 -6.34
C PHE A 36 -9.41 -13.73 -6.69
N GLU A 37 -10.14 -14.64 -7.33
CA GLU A 37 -11.54 -14.45 -7.67
C GLU A 37 -12.47 -15.05 -6.61
N PHE A 38 -13.69 -14.53 -6.51
CA PHE A 38 -14.70 -15.06 -5.60
C PHE A 38 -15.40 -16.27 -6.19
N THR A 39 -15.82 -17.18 -5.32
CA THR A 39 -16.45 -18.45 -5.67
C THR A 39 -17.87 -18.31 -6.24
N GLY A 40 -18.46 -17.10 -6.23
CA GLY A 40 -19.83 -16.84 -6.67
C GLY A 40 -20.91 -17.44 -5.76
N SER A 41 -20.52 -18.15 -4.70
CA SER A 41 -21.38 -18.82 -3.73
C SER A 41 -20.72 -18.85 -2.35
N GLY A 42 -21.54 -18.99 -1.31
CA GLY A 42 -21.11 -19.08 0.09
C GLY A 42 -21.79 -18.08 1.01
N GLU A 43 -21.43 -18.13 2.29
CA GLU A 43 -22.08 -17.36 3.34
C GLU A 43 -21.60 -15.91 3.42
N HIS A 44 -20.53 -15.54 2.73
CA HIS A 44 -20.01 -14.17 2.74
C HIS A 44 -20.47 -13.40 1.52
N LEU A 45 -21.06 -12.23 1.75
CA LEU A 45 -21.29 -11.21 0.73
C LEU A 45 -20.03 -10.35 0.61
N MET A 46 -19.44 -10.35 -0.58
CA MET A 46 -18.28 -9.55 -0.93
C MET A 46 -18.75 -8.29 -1.64
N LEU A 47 -18.39 -7.12 -1.13
CA LEU A 47 -18.77 -5.83 -1.69
C LEU A 47 -17.51 -5.02 -2.02
N LYS A 48 -17.36 -4.65 -3.29
CA LYS A 48 -16.35 -3.69 -3.70
C LYS A 48 -16.93 -2.30 -3.50
N ILE A 49 -16.31 -1.54 -2.62
CA ILE A 49 -16.72 -0.17 -2.34
C ILE A 49 -15.69 0.81 -2.86
N ARG A 50 -16.13 1.92 -3.45
CA ARG A 50 -15.34 3.14 -3.60
C ARG A 50 -15.74 4.10 -2.50
N LYS A 51 -14.76 4.61 -1.75
CA LYS A 51 -15.00 5.62 -0.71
C LYS A 51 -14.10 6.84 -0.91
N THR A 52 -14.61 8.01 -0.54
CA THR A 52 -13.85 9.27 -0.52
C THR A 52 -14.04 9.95 0.84
N GLY A 53 -12.94 10.28 1.52
CA GLY A 53 -13.02 11.04 2.78
C GLY A 53 -13.48 10.23 4.01
N GLU A 54 -13.75 8.93 3.88
CA GLU A 54 -14.20 8.06 4.97
C GLU A 54 -13.16 7.05 5.44
N ASN A 55 -13.25 6.65 6.71
CA ASN A 55 -12.46 5.56 7.28
C ASN A 55 -13.11 4.21 6.96
N THR A 56 -12.32 3.17 6.64
CA THR A 56 -12.84 1.81 6.37
C THR A 56 -13.71 1.27 7.51
N SER A 57 -13.33 1.52 8.77
CA SER A 57 -14.11 1.08 9.94
C SER A 57 -15.46 1.78 10.08
N PHE A 58 -15.56 3.04 9.65
CA PHE A 58 -16.82 3.77 9.65
C PHE A 58 -17.78 3.16 8.62
N VAL A 59 -17.31 3.00 7.37
CA VAL A 59 -18.11 2.40 6.29
C VAL A 59 -18.55 0.98 6.65
N ALA A 60 -17.67 0.17 7.24
CA ALA A 60 -18.00 -1.18 7.69
C ALA A 60 -19.11 -1.21 8.74
N ASN A 61 -19.12 -0.25 9.68
CA ASN A 61 -20.15 -0.15 10.70
C ASN A 61 -21.51 0.29 10.13
N GLU A 62 -21.51 1.26 9.21
CA GLU A 62 -22.75 1.70 8.56
C GLU A 62 -23.33 0.59 7.67
N LEU A 63 -22.47 -0.13 6.95
CA LEU A 63 -22.86 -1.29 6.16
C LEU A 63 -23.44 -2.41 7.04
N ALA A 64 -22.84 -2.66 8.20
CA ALA A 64 -23.35 -3.64 9.16
C ALA A 64 -24.78 -3.30 9.62
N LYS A 65 -25.02 -2.01 9.96
CA LYS A 65 -26.36 -1.53 10.35
C LYS A 65 -27.36 -1.68 9.21
N PHE A 66 -26.98 -1.27 8.00
CA PHE A 66 -27.84 -1.36 6.82
C PHE A 66 -28.27 -2.80 6.52
N LEU A 67 -27.34 -3.76 6.67
CA LEU A 67 -27.58 -5.19 6.44
C LEU A 67 -28.14 -5.93 7.66
N GLY A 68 -28.33 -5.25 8.80
CA GLY A 68 -28.86 -5.88 10.02
C GLY A 68 -27.92 -6.91 10.68
N VAL A 69 -26.61 -6.80 10.45
CA VAL A 69 -25.58 -7.69 11.00
C VAL A 69 -24.72 -6.98 12.06
N LYS A 70 -23.89 -7.73 12.79
CA LYS A 70 -22.99 -7.12 13.79
C LYS A 70 -21.74 -6.59 13.10
N SER A 71 -21.16 -5.51 13.61
CA SER A 71 -19.91 -4.94 13.06
C SER A 71 -18.77 -5.95 12.92
N LYS A 72 -18.68 -6.93 13.82
CA LYS A 72 -17.65 -8.00 13.78
C LYS A 72 -17.81 -8.97 12.60
N ASP A 73 -18.99 -9.01 12.01
CA ASP A 73 -19.35 -9.85 10.87
C ASP A 73 -18.93 -9.17 9.55
N VAL A 74 -18.56 -7.89 9.60
CA VAL A 74 -17.93 -7.15 8.50
C VAL A 74 -16.41 -7.15 8.68
N SER A 75 -15.68 -7.34 7.60
CA SER A 75 -14.21 -7.43 7.59
C SER A 75 -13.61 -6.98 6.27
N TRP A 76 -12.30 -6.74 6.25
CA TRP A 76 -11.57 -6.19 5.11
C TRP A 76 -10.10 -6.67 5.12
N ALA A 77 -9.44 -6.62 3.97
CA ALA A 77 -8.06 -7.09 3.81
C ALA A 77 -7.01 -6.09 4.33
N GLY A 78 -7.27 -4.78 4.21
CA GLY A 78 -6.32 -3.76 4.69
C GLY A 78 -6.98 -2.43 4.99
N LEU A 79 -6.33 -1.64 5.84
CA LEU A 79 -6.73 -0.25 6.03
C LEU A 79 -6.30 0.56 4.81
N LYS A 80 -7.16 1.48 4.38
CA LYS A 80 -6.89 2.42 3.29
C LYS A 80 -6.90 3.84 3.81
N ASP A 81 -6.16 4.72 3.14
CA ASP A 81 -6.09 6.14 3.51
C ASP A 81 -7.48 6.79 3.47
N ARG A 82 -7.71 7.73 4.38
CA ARG A 82 -8.92 8.56 4.40
C ARG A 82 -8.82 9.72 3.41
N HIS A 83 -7.61 10.25 3.20
CA HIS A 83 -7.34 11.40 2.33
C HIS A 83 -7.00 10.94 0.89
N ALA A 84 -7.86 10.07 0.36
CA ALA A 84 -7.69 9.39 -0.92
C ALA A 84 -9.06 8.88 -1.41
N VAL A 85 -9.20 8.69 -2.72
CA VAL A 85 -10.26 7.86 -3.28
C VAL A 85 -9.79 6.41 -3.23
N THR A 86 -10.54 5.52 -2.58
CA THR A 86 -10.08 4.14 -2.38
C THR A 86 -11.14 3.13 -2.77
N GLU A 87 -10.77 2.18 -3.62
CA GLU A 87 -11.55 0.99 -3.94
C GLU A 87 -11.02 -0.19 -3.11
N GLN A 88 -11.88 -0.82 -2.31
CA GLN A 88 -11.51 -1.95 -1.47
C GLN A 88 -12.68 -2.93 -1.33
N TRP A 89 -12.37 -4.17 -0.97
CA TRP A 89 -13.35 -5.19 -0.70
C TRP A 89 -13.70 -5.26 0.78
N LEU A 90 -15.00 -5.29 1.07
CA LEU A 90 -15.55 -5.65 2.37
C LEU A 90 -16.18 -7.04 2.26
N SER A 91 -15.97 -7.86 3.28
CA SER A 91 -16.62 -9.16 3.44
C SER A 91 -17.61 -9.08 4.60
N VAL A 92 -18.88 -9.38 4.32
CA VAL A 92 -19.97 -9.42 5.29
C VAL A 92 -20.42 -10.87 5.44
N HIS A 93 -20.36 -11.44 6.64
CA HIS A 93 -20.99 -12.74 6.91
C HIS A 93 -22.51 -12.57 6.90
N LEU A 94 -23.16 -13.13 5.88
CA LEU A 94 -24.61 -13.03 5.64
C LEU A 94 -25.13 -14.38 5.10
N PRO A 95 -25.18 -15.44 5.93
CA PRO A 95 -25.52 -16.81 5.51
C PRO A 95 -27.00 -16.98 5.13
N LYS A 96 -27.89 -16.22 5.77
CA LYS A 96 -29.35 -16.29 5.59
C LYS A 96 -29.88 -14.87 5.47
N GLY A 97 -30.02 -14.39 4.25
CA GLY A 97 -30.54 -13.04 4.01
C GLY A 97 -30.58 -12.72 2.54
N ASP A 98 -31.73 -12.22 2.09
CA ASP A 98 -31.82 -11.46 0.87
C ASP A 98 -30.93 -10.23 1.02
N VAL A 99 -30.16 -9.92 -0.02
CA VAL A 99 -29.34 -8.72 -0.04
C VAL A 99 -30.30 -7.56 -0.32
N PRO A 100 -30.45 -6.59 0.60
CA PRO A 100 -31.24 -5.39 0.32
C PRO A 100 -30.69 -4.68 -0.91
N ASP A 101 -31.51 -3.84 -1.57
CA ASP A 101 -31.03 -3.03 -2.67
C ASP A 101 -29.86 -2.12 -2.22
N LEU A 102 -28.66 -2.49 -2.64
CA LEU A 102 -27.41 -1.83 -2.29
C LEU A 102 -27.36 -0.39 -2.83
N SER A 103 -28.18 -0.05 -3.83
CA SER A 103 -28.30 1.33 -4.31
C SER A 103 -28.83 2.29 -3.23
N LEU A 104 -29.64 1.77 -2.29
CA LEU A 104 -30.15 2.55 -1.16
C LEU A 104 -29.03 2.92 -0.19
N PHE A 105 -28.04 2.04 -0.01
CA PHE A 105 -26.88 2.34 0.83
C PHE A 105 -26.09 3.53 0.29
N SER A 106 -25.80 3.54 -1.02
CA SER A 106 -25.09 4.66 -1.66
C SER A 106 -25.88 5.97 -1.64
N LYS A 107 -27.22 5.92 -1.64
CA LYS A 107 -28.06 7.12 -1.44
C LYS A 107 -27.98 7.67 0.00
N LEU A 108 -27.91 6.79 1.00
CA LEU A 108 -27.77 7.17 2.41
C LEU A 108 -26.35 7.65 2.75
N HIS A 109 -25.35 7.15 2.03
CA HIS A 109 -23.94 7.47 2.22
C HIS A 109 -23.30 7.95 0.91
N PRO A 110 -23.49 9.23 0.52
CA PRO A 110 -23.01 9.75 -0.77
C PRO A 110 -21.48 9.69 -0.96
N SER A 111 -20.72 9.57 0.13
CA SER A 111 -19.26 9.39 0.11
C SER A 111 -18.82 7.95 -0.18
N VAL A 112 -19.77 7.02 -0.34
CA VAL A 112 -19.53 5.60 -0.57
C VAL A 112 -20.39 5.05 -1.71
N GLU A 113 -19.72 4.52 -2.72
CA GLU A 113 -20.33 3.85 -3.86
C GLU A 113 -20.07 2.35 -3.77
N ILE A 114 -21.10 1.52 -3.98
CA ILE A 114 -20.94 0.08 -4.15
C ILE A 114 -20.79 -0.21 -5.65
N LEU A 115 -19.59 -0.67 -6.04
CA LEU A 115 -19.23 -0.89 -7.43
C LEU A 115 -19.62 -2.30 -7.91
N GLU A 116 -19.34 -3.30 -7.06
CA GLU A 116 -19.49 -4.71 -7.41
C GLU A 116 -19.92 -5.51 -6.19
N SER A 117 -20.64 -6.61 -6.41
CA SER A 117 -20.97 -7.57 -5.36
C SER A 117 -20.81 -9.01 -5.85
N SER A 118 -20.39 -9.90 -4.96
CA SER A 118 -20.29 -11.34 -5.22
C SER A 118 -20.46 -12.13 -3.93
N ARG A 119 -20.51 -13.46 -4.04
CA ARG A 119 -20.55 -14.37 -2.88
C ARG A 119 -19.24 -15.13 -2.77
N HIS A 120 -18.81 -15.38 -1.53
CA HIS A 120 -17.64 -16.19 -1.25
C HIS A 120 -17.83 -17.13 -0.05
N ASN A 121 -17.07 -18.21 -0.02
CA ASN A 121 -17.13 -19.21 1.04
C ASN A 121 -16.23 -18.88 2.25
N LYS A 122 -15.31 -17.93 2.12
CA LYS A 122 -14.39 -17.52 3.19
C LYS A 122 -14.54 -16.05 3.54
N LYS A 123 -14.34 -15.74 4.81
CA LYS A 123 -14.20 -14.37 5.33
C LYS A 123 -12.90 -13.75 4.83
N LEU A 124 -12.95 -12.50 4.39
CA LEU A 124 -11.75 -11.71 4.11
C LEU A 124 -11.06 -11.28 5.42
N ARG A 125 -9.77 -11.57 5.57
CA ARG A 125 -8.98 -11.29 6.77
C ARG A 125 -7.93 -10.21 6.51
N PRO A 126 -7.50 -9.47 7.55
CA PRO A 126 -6.37 -8.56 7.41
C PRO A 126 -5.14 -9.29 6.85
N GLY A 127 -4.61 -8.80 5.72
CA GLY A 127 -3.51 -9.42 4.97
C GLY A 127 -3.94 -10.24 3.76
N ASP A 128 -5.24 -10.50 3.57
CA ASP A 128 -5.76 -11.21 2.39
C ASP A 128 -5.82 -10.30 1.15
N LEU A 129 -4.69 -9.70 0.76
CA LEU A 129 -4.53 -8.95 -0.48
C LEU A 129 -3.18 -9.28 -1.11
N GLN A 130 -3.14 -9.27 -2.45
CA GLN A 130 -1.88 -9.35 -3.18
C GLN A 130 -1.20 -7.98 -3.21
N GLY A 131 -1.97 -6.90 -3.37
CA GLY A 131 -1.40 -5.57 -3.45
C GLY A 131 -2.42 -4.47 -3.67
N ASN A 132 -1.92 -3.33 -4.14
CA ASN A 132 -2.76 -2.18 -4.46
C ASN A 132 -2.24 -1.53 -5.74
N PHE A 133 -3.16 -1.17 -6.62
CA PHE A 133 -2.90 -0.28 -7.74
C PHE A 133 -3.02 1.16 -7.27
N PHE A 134 -2.05 1.99 -7.66
CA PHE A 134 -2.03 3.41 -7.35
C PHE A 134 -2.15 4.22 -8.63
N GLU A 135 -3.04 5.20 -8.62
CA GLU A 135 -3.13 6.25 -9.64
C GLU A 135 -2.93 7.58 -8.90
N ILE A 136 -1.83 8.25 -9.21
CA ILE A 136 -1.33 9.39 -8.44
C ILE A 136 -1.17 10.59 -9.37
N THR A 137 -1.76 11.70 -8.98
CA THR A 137 -1.60 12.99 -9.66
C THR A 137 -0.65 13.86 -8.85
N LEU A 138 0.45 14.27 -9.48
CA LEU A 138 1.35 15.28 -8.94
C LEU A 138 0.93 16.64 -9.51
N THR A 139 0.69 17.63 -8.65
CA THR A 139 0.33 18.99 -9.06
C THR A 139 1.45 19.98 -8.76
N GLU A 140 1.44 21.15 -9.42
CA GLU A 140 2.47 22.19 -9.23
C GLU A 140 3.91 21.64 -9.40
N VAL A 141 4.10 20.82 -10.42
CA VAL A 141 5.41 20.22 -10.73
C VAL A 141 6.35 21.30 -11.23
N SER A 142 7.49 21.49 -10.55
CA SER A 142 8.45 22.55 -10.88
C SER A 142 9.27 22.25 -12.13
N ASP A 143 9.53 20.96 -12.40
CA ASP A 143 10.29 20.50 -13.57
C ASP A 143 9.73 19.14 -14.02
N ILE A 144 8.98 19.14 -15.11
CA ILE A 144 8.33 17.94 -15.65
C ILE A 144 9.37 16.99 -16.27
N THR A 145 10.40 17.54 -16.92
CA THR A 145 11.40 16.74 -17.63
C THR A 145 12.24 15.91 -16.65
N GLU A 146 12.61 16.50 -15.50
CA GLU A 146 13.30 15.76 -14.43
C GLU A 146 12.44 14.61 -13.90
N VAL A 147 11.15 14.88 -13.64
CA VAL A 147 10.22 13.86 -13.13
C VAL A 147 10.06 12.72 -14.13
N GLU A 148 9.88 13.02 -15.43
CA GLU A 148 9.78 12.00 -16.48
C GLU A 148 11.05 11.16 -16.58
N SER A 149 12.22 11.79 -16.59
CA SER A 149 13.50 11.08 -16.59
C SER A 149 13.65 10.18 -15.36
N ARG A 150 13.17 10.62 -14.20
CA ARG A 150 13.22 9.84 -12.97
C ARG A 150 12.25 8.68 -12.97
N LEU A 151 11.05 8.85 -13.54
CA LEU A 151 10.08 7.77 -13.74
C LEU A 151 10.63 6.67 -14.63
N GLN A 152 11.40 7.01 -15.67
CA GLN A 152 12.12 6.02 -16.48
C GLN A 152 13.09 5.19 -15.64
N LYS A 153 13.96 5.84 -14.84
CA LYS A 153 14.88 5.13 -13.93
C LYS A 153 14.15 4.25 -12.92
N VAL A 154 13.03 4.73 -12.37
CA VAL A 154 12.18 3.95 -11.45
C VAL A 154 11.59 2.74 -12.15
N SER A 155 11.19 2.85 -13.42
CA SER A 155 10.64 1.72 -14.17
C SER A 155 11.67 0.62 -14.45
N GLU A 156 12.94 1.00 -14.62
CA GLU A 156 14.02 0.06 -14.95
C GLU A 156 14.67 -0.55 -13.71
N LEU A 157 14.90 0.28 -12.67
CA LEU A 157 15.73 -0.07 -11.51
C LEU A 157 14.93 -0.11 -10.20
N GLY A 158 13.65 0.24 -10.23
CA GLY A 158 12.79 0.30 -9.06
C GLY A 158 13.11 1.47 -8.12
N VAL A 159 12.65 1.34 -6.88
CA VAL A 159 12.93 2.27 -5.78
C VAL A 159 13.29 1.48 -4.52
N PRO A 160 14.04 2.10 -3.57
CA PRO A 160 14.23 1.51 -2.26
C PRO A 160 12.90 1.32 -1.54
N ASN A 161 12.64 0.10 -1.04
CA ASN A 161 11.38 -0.24 -0.35
C ASN A 161 11.35 0.26 1.10
N TYR A 162 11.64 1.54 1.32
CA TYR A 162 11.67 2.12 2.66
C TYR A 162 10.29 2.09 3.33
N TYR A 163 10.29 1.87 4.64
CA TYR A 163 9.15 2.23 5.47
C TYR A 163 9.03 3.75 5.57
N GLY A 164 7.89 4.30 5.15
CA GLY A 164 7.60 5.73 5.26
C GLY A 164 7.33 6.21 6.70
N GLU A 165 7.29 7.54 6.87
CA GLU A 165 7.18 8.20 8.19
C GLU A 165 6.02 7.70 9.05
N GLN A 166 4.88 7.38 8.43
CA GLN A 166 3.69 6.86 9.10
C GLN A 166 4.00 5.63 9.96
N ARG A 167 4.98 4.80 9.57
CA ARG A 167 5.39 3.59 10.32
C ARG A 167 5.97 3.93 11.69
N PHE A 168 6.54 5.12 11.84
CA PHE A 168 7.29 5.55 13.02
C PHE A 168 6.46 6.39 13.99
N GLY A 169 5.16 6.53 13.72
CA GLY A 169 4.24 7.32 14.53
C GLY A 169 4.45 8.82 14.33
N ARG A 170 3.61 9.61 15.02
CA ARG A 170 3.64 11.07 14.90
C ARG A 170 5.03 11.60 15.32
N ASN A 171 5.71 12.31 14.43
CA ASN A 171 7.05 12.86 14.64
C ASN A 171 8.10 11.82 15.09
N GLY A 172 7.97 10.55 14.68
CA GLY A 172 8.94 9.50 15.02
C GLY A 172 8.87 8.98 16.46
N ASN A 173 7.82 9.33 17.22
CA ASN A 173 7.69 8.95 18.64
C ASN A 173 7.85 7.44 18.89
N ASN A 174 7.37 6.59 17.98
CA ASN A 174 7.46 5.14 18.19
C ASN A 174 8.91 4.63 18.09
N VAL A 175 9.75 5.26 17.26
CA VAL A 175 11.18 4.92 17.15
C VAL A 175 11.94 5.39 18.38
N SER A 176 11.67 6.61 18.83
CA SER A 176 12.27 7.17 20.05
C SER A 176 11.97 6.31 21.28
N GLU A 177 10.71 5.91 21.45
CA GLU A 177 10.28 5.04 22.56
C GLU A 177 10.86 3.62 22.42
N ALA A 178 10.98 3.08 21.21
CA ALA A 178 11.66 1.80 21.00
C ALA A 178 13.15 1.88 21.39
N GLY A 179 13.82 2.99 21.08
CA GLY A 179 15.22 3.25 21.49
C GLY A 179 15.38 3.35 23.01
N ARG A 180 14.47 4.04 23.70
CA ARG A 180 14.43 4.08 25.17
C ARG A 180 14.22 2.72 25.78
N TRP A 181 13.29 1.94 25.23
CA TRP A 181 13.06 0.58 25.72
C TRP A 181 14.32 -0.30 25.59
N GLY A 182 15.05 -0.19 24.47
CA GLY A 182 16.31 -0.92 24.27
C GLY A 182 17.44 -0.49 25.19
N ARG A 183 17.62 0.83 25.41
CA ARG A 183 18.75 1.39 26.19
C ARG A 183 18.51 1.45 27.70
N GLU A 184 17.29 1.82 28.10
CA GLU A 184 16.93 2.15 29.48
C GLU A 184 16.09 1.04 30.14
N ASN A 185 15.81 -0.05 29.41
CA ASN A 185 14.99 -1.19 29.83
C ASN A 185 13.57 -0.79 30.32
N VAL A 186 13.07 0.37 29.88
CA VAL A 186 11.72 0.87 30.19
C VAL A 186 10.70 0.07 29.38
N ARG A 187 9.95 -0.82 30.04
CA ARG A 187 8.98 -1.71 29.38
C ARG A 187 7.56 -1.22 29.57
N THR A 188 6.80 -1.11 28.49
CA THR A 188 5.34 -0.92 28.59
C THR A 188 4.64 -2.26 28.87
N ARG A 189 3.68 -2.26 29.79
CA ARG A 189 2.78 -3.41 30.02
C ARG A 189 1.70 -3.55 28.94
N ASN A 190 1.49 -2.51 28.13
CA ASN A 190 0.49 -2.52 27.07
C ASN A 190 1.02 -3.27 25.84
N GLN A 191 0.44 -4.44 25.56
CA GLN A 191 0.87 -5.32 24.46
C GLN A 191 0.78 -4.65 23.08
N ASN A 192 -0.25 -3.83 22.84
CA ASN A 192 -0.43 -3.13 21.56
C ASN A 192 0.67 -2.09 21.35
N LYS A 193 1.00 -1.30 22.38
CA LYS A 193 2.11 -0.34 22.33
C LYS A 193 3.46 -1.05 22.14
N ARG A 194 3.66 -2.18 22.82
CA ARG A 194 4.87 -3.00 22.67
C ARG A 194 5.05 -3.48 21.22
N SER A 195 4.00 -4.05 20.63
CA SER A 195 4.02 -4.51 19.23
C SER A 195 4.34 -3.36 18.26
N LEU A 196 3.74 -2.18 18.49
CA LEU A 196 3.99 -0.98 17.70
C LEU A 196 5.45 -0.52 17.78
N TYR A 197 6.05 -0.47 18.98
CA TYR A 197 7.44 -0.05 19.18
C TYR A 197 8.43 -1.04 18.57
N LEU A 198 8.22 -2.35 18.74
CA LEU A 198 9.02 -3.37 18.04
C LEU A 198 8.93 -3.21 16.52
N SER A 199 7.72 -2.92 16.02
CA SER A 199 7.53 -2.68 14.59
C SER A 199 8.28 -1.45 14.09
N ALA A 200 8.30 -0.38 14.86
CA ALA A 200 9.04 0.82 14.50
C ALA A 200 10.56 0.57 14.51
N ALA A 201 11.08 -0.15 15.51
CA ALA A 201 12.51 -0.47 15.60
C ALA A 201 13.01 -1.30 14.40
N ARG A 202 12.34 -2.42 14.09
CA ARG A 202 12.74 -3.28 12.96
C ARG A 202 12.68 -2.54 11.63
N SER A 203 11.64 -1.74 11.42
CA SER A 203 11.49 -0.91 10.22
C SER A 203 12.57 0.17 10.10
N TRP A 204 13.00 0.75 11.23
CA TRP A 204 14.07 1.73 11.24
C TRP A 204 15.40 1.09 10.87
N ILE A 205 15.75 -0.03 11.50
CA ILE A 205 16.97 -0.80 11.18
C ILE A 205 16.98 -1.21 9.71
N PHE A 206 15.85 -1.70 9.19
CA PHE A 206 15.71 -2.03 7.77
C PHE A 206 16.01 -0.83 6.86
N ASN A 207 15.41 0.34 7.13
CA ASN A 207 15.68 1.54 6.35
C ASN A 207 17.17 1.93 6.37
N GLN A 208 17.83 1.81 7.53
CA GLN A 208 19.26 2.11 7.66
C GLN A 208 20.13 1.15 6.84
N ILE A 209 19.82 -0.15 6.86
CA ILE A 209 20.52 -1.16 6.05
C ILE A 209 20.37 -0.84 4.56
N VAL A 210 19.14 -0.60 4.10
CA VAL A 210 18.88 -0.26 2.70
C VAL A 210 19.61 1.03 2.29
N SER A 211 19.59 2.06 3.14
CA SER A 211 20.32 3.31 2.89
C SER A 211 21.82 3.09 2.75
N ASN A 212 22.41 2.31 3.66
CA ASN A 212 23.84 2.01 3.65
C ASN A 212 24.25 1.22 2.39
N ARG A 213 23.40 0.31 1.90
CA ARG A 213 23.65 -0.40 0.64
C ARG A 213 23.67 0.52 -0.57
N ILE A 214 22.80 1.54 -0.60
CA ILE A 214 22.80 2.54 -1.67
C ILE A 214 24.10 3.36 -1.62
N GLU A 215 24.51 3.80 -0.43
CA GLU A 215 25.76 4.55 -0.25
C GLU A 215 27.00 3.75 -0.66
N GLN A 216 26.98 2.42 -0.44
CA GLN A 216 28.03 1.50 -0.85
C GLN A 216 27.92 1.03 -2.31
N SER A 217 26.93 1.53 -3.07
CA SER A 217 26.69 1.12 -4.47
C SER A 217 26.42 -0.38 -4.64
N CYS A 218 25.89 -1.05 -3.61
CA CYS A 218 25.55 -2.47 -3.60
C CYS A 218 24.04 -2.73 -3.40
N PHE A 219 23.20 -1.77 -3.77
CA PHE A 219 21.74 -1.86 -3.61
C PHE A 219 21.11 -3.03 -4.39
N ALA A 220 21.53 -3.27 -5.64
CA ALA A 220 20.96 -4.33 -6.48
C ALA A 220 21.84 -5.59 -6.54
N THR A 221 23.02 -5.54 -5.92
CA THR A 221 24.03 -6.60 -6.00
C THR A 221 24.02 -7.41 -4.72
N PRO A 222 23.72 -8.72 -4.74
CA PRO A 222 23.89 -9.59 -3.59
C PRO A 222 25.35 -9.58 -3.12
N ILE A 223 25.55 -9.55 -1.81
CA ILE A 223 26.85 -9.71 -1.17
C ILE A 223 26.85 -10.98 -0.33
N GLU A 224 28.02 -11.56 -0.10
CA GLU A 224 28.15 -12.79 0.70
C GLU A 224 27.44 -12.65 2.05
N GLY A 225 26.62 -13.64 2.38
CA GLY A 225 25.79 -13.63 3.61
C GLY A 225 24.43 -12.93 3.45
N ASP A 226 24.13 -12.34 2.30
CA ASP A 226 22.76 -11.92 1.99
C ASP A 226 21.81 -13.13 1.98
N ILE A 227 20.54 -12.88 2.26
CA ILE A 227 19.48 -13.85 1.99
C ILE A 227 18.83 -13.45 0.68
N VAL A 228 18.83 -14.36 -0.28
CA VAL A 228 18.19 -14.21 -1.58
C VAL A 228 16.94 -15.09 -1.72
N MET A 229 15.95 -14.64 -2.48
CA MET A 229 14.73 -15.39 -2.78
C MET A 229 14.91 -16.14 -4.10
N LEU A 230 15.18 -17.44 -3.98
CA LEU A 230 15.31 -18.35 -5.12
C LEU A 230 14.10 -19.28 -5.16
N ASN A 231 13.33 -19.24 -6.24
CA ASN A 231 12.10 -20.00 -6.42
C ASN A 231 11.11 -19.83 -5.25
N GLY A 232 10.99 -18.60 -4.74
CA GLY A 232 10.11 -18.25 -3.62
C GLY A 232 10.59 -18.75 -2.24
N LYS A 233 11.84 -19.20 -2.13
CA LYS A 233 12.42 -19.63 -0.85
C LYS A 233 13.64 -18.78 -0.48
N PRO A 234 13.77 -18.35 0.80
CA PRO A 234 14.94 -17.64 1.26
C PRO A 234 16.14 -18.60 1.33
N GLN A 235 17.26 -18.22 0.73
CA GLN A 235 18.51 -18.98 0.71
C GLN A 235 19.69 -18.04 0.93
N PRO A 236 20.77 -18.47 1.60
CA PRO A 236 21.99 -17.67 1.69
C PRO A 236 22.59 -17.46 0.30
N PHE A 237 23.09 -16.26 0.05
CA PHE A 237 23.91 -15.97 -1.11
C PHE A 237 25.36 -16.38 -0.81
N GLU A 238 25.83 -17.39 -1.53
CA GLU A 238 27.21 -17.88 -1.53
C GLU A 238 27.79 -17.64 -2.94
N GLN A 239 29.08 -17.31 -3.04
CA GLN A 239 29.74 -16.80 -4.26
C GLN A 239 29.76 -17.77 -5.47
N GLU A 240 29.13 -18.95 -5.38
CA GLU A 240 29.01 -19.95 -6.46
C GLU A 240 27.78 -19.76 -7.37
N PHE A 241 27.00 -18.69 -7.22
CA PHE A 241 25.82 -18.44 -8.06
C PHE A 241 26.04 -17.32 -9.10
N ASP A 242 26.07 -17.71 -10.38
CA ASP A 242 26.39 -16.83 -11.52
C ASP A 242 25.30 -15.80 -11.91
N ALA A 243 24.06 -15.82 -11.39
CA ALA A 243 23.10 -14.69 -11.42
C ALA A 243 21.68 -15.01 -10.87
N ILE A 244 20.94 -13.91 -10.53
CA ILE A 244 19.47 -13.67 -10.33
C ILE A 244 18.88 -14.24 -8.98
N THR A 245 17.98 -13.61 -8.18
CA THR A 245 16.95 -12.56 -8.36
C THR A 245 16.60 -11.84 -7.03
N ALA A 246 16.26 -10.55 -7.15
CA ALA A 246 15.45 -9.69 -6.27
C ALA A 246 15.29 -10.10 -4.79
N THR A 247 16.07 -9.52 -3.88
CA THR A 247 15.81 -9.68 -2.42
C THR A 247 16.11 -8.44 -1.59
N LEU A 248 16.04 -7.28 -2.24
CA LEU A 248 15.93 -5.97 -1.59
C LEU A 248 14.70 -5.18 -2.05
N ALA A 249 13.94 -5.71 -3.02
CA ALA A 249 12.69 -5.14 -3.52
C ALA A 249 11.50 -5.36 -2.56
N GLY A 250 11.64 -6.26 -1.58
CA GLY A 250 10.57 -6.69 -0.68
C GLY A 250 9.58 -7.65 -1.35
N ASP A 251 9.01 -8.56 -0.55
CA ASP A 251 8.00 -9.54 -0.97
C ASP A 251 6.66 -8.95 -1.41
N ASN A 252 6.60 -7.64 -1.67
CA ASN A 252 5.57 -7.08 -2.51
C ASN A 252 6.10 -7.18 -3.94
N GLU A 253 5.80 -8.28 -4.64
CA GLU A 253 5.53 -8.13 -6.07
C GLU A 253 4.49 -7.03 -6.15
N LEU A 254 4.92 -5.80 -6.44
CA LEU A 254 3.97 -4.76 -6.79
C LEU A 254 3.21 -5.37 -7.97
N PRO A 255 1.87 -5.52 -7.91
CA PRO A 255 1.10 -6.01 -9.04
C PRO A 255 1.05 -4.90 -10.11
N ILE A 256 2.19 -4.30 -10.48
CA ILE A 256 2.25 -3.32 -11.53
C ILE A 256 2.50 -4.11 -12.81
N LYS A 257 1.44 -4.77 -13.28
CA LYS A 257 1.22 -4.80 -14.72
C LYS A 257 1.07 -3.35 -15.13
N TRP A 258 2.16 -2.72 -15.58
CA TRP A 258 2.09 -1.50 -16.37
C TRP A 258 1.32 -1.86 -17.65
N GLN A 259 -0.01 -1.87 -17.59
CA GLN A 259 -0.78 -1.60 -18.78
C GLN A 259 -0.33 -0.22 -19.22
N ARG A 260 0.44 -0.22 -20.32
CA ARG A 260 0.86 0.94 -21.11
C ARG A 260 0.19 2.20 -20.63
N VAL A 261 1.00 3.13 -20.09
CA VAL A 261 0.65 4.55 -20.14
C VAL A 261 0.39 4.83 -21.62
N LEU A 262 -0.88 4.75 -22.02
CA LEU A 262 -1.37 5.32 -23.24
C LEU A 262 -1.20 6.81 -23.03
N LEU A 263 -0.04 7.31 -23.44
CA LEU A 263 0.10 8.67 -23.91
C LEU A 263 -0.84 8.76 -25.13
N SER A 264 -2.13 8.92 -24.88
CA SER A 264 -3.03 9.43 -25.90
C SER A 264 -2.63 10.89 -26.10
N LYS A 265 -1.63 11.09 -26.97
CA LYS A 265 -1.54 12.30 -27.77
C LYS A 265 -2.81 12.34 -28.63
N ARG A 266 -3.94 12.75 -28.04
CA ARG A 266 -5.10 13.22 -28.79
C ARG A 266 -4.73 14.60 -29.35
N TRP A 267 -3.97 14.58 -30.44
CA TRP A 267 -4.12 15.62 -31.44
C TRP A 267 -5.45 15.37 -32.12
N TRP A 268 -6.43 16.21 -31.81
CA TRP A 268 -7.59 16.39 -32.67
C TRP A 268 -7.09 17.03 -33.97
N ILE A 269 -7.07 16.27 -35.06
CA ILE A 269 -7.20 16.83 -36.40
C ILE A 269 -8.31 16.04 -37.09
N LEU A 270 -9.46 16.70 -37.21
CA LEU A 270 -10.48 16.44 -38.23
C LEU A 270 -9.81 16.54 -39.61
N ASN A 271 -10.07 15.57 -40.50
CA ASN A 271 -10.54 15.86 -41.86
C ASN A 271 -10.99 14.60 -42.61
N GLN A 272 -12.25 14.66 -43.03
CA GLN A 272 -12.88 14.19 -44.28
C GLN A 272 -12.05 13.27 -45.20
N THR A 273 -12.55 12.06 -45.46
CA THR A 273 -13.36 11.72 -46.65
C THR A 273 -14.04 10.37 -46.43
#